data_AF-A0A1G8EVB5-F1
#
_entry.id   AF-A0A1G8EVB5-F1
#
_cell.length_a   1.000
_cell.length_b   1.000
_cell.length_c   1.000
_cell.angle_alpha   90.00
_cell.angle_beta   90.00
_cell.angle_gamma   90.00
#
_symmetry.space_group_name_H-M   'P 1'
#
loop_
_entity.id
_entity.type
_entity.pdbx_description
1 polymer ?
#
loop_
_entity_poly.entity_id
_entity_poly.type
_entity_poly.pdbx_seq_one_letter_code
_entity_poly.pdbx_strand_id
1 'polypeptide(L)'
;MRGIKLALDTGCAYTLSTLLTGNKLIDAEHAELFRALEKLLEIAKSQSADSEAFSEIFSRIGLDLARHIDHEESLFLASDMPAADIDDHIRAHVRIMEEFSSLNLDLMQGKSIDNATVTLMARQWILNHVVKYDLKLRPFVADKPEP
;
A
#
# COMPACT_ATOMS: atom_id res chain seq x y z
N MET A 1 7.35 -21.10 -8.14
CA MET A 1 6.65 -19.90 -7.62
C MET A 1 5.34 -19.78 -8.37
N ARG A 2 4.20 -20.05 -7.71
CA ARG A 2 2.88 -19.84 -8.34
C ARG A 2 2.67 -18.34 -8.45
N GLY A 3 2.42 -17.86 -9.67
CA GLY A 3 2.14 -16.44 -9.93
C GLY A 3 0.93 -16.01 -9.12
N ILE A 4 1.16 -15.08 -8.20
CA ILE A 4 0.14 -14.42 -7.40
C ILE A 4 -0.63 -13.52 -8.37
N LYS A 5 -1.87 -13.92 -8.68
CA LYS A 5 -2.79 -13.14 -9.49
C LYS A 5 -3.72 -12.43 -8.52
N LEU A 6 -3.36 -11.20 -8.12
CA LEU A 6 -4.31 -10.28 -7.50
C LEU A 6 -5.46 -10.11 -8.52
N ALA A 7 -6.56 -10.82 -8.32
CA ALA A 7 -7.73 -10.70 -9.19
C ALA A 7 -8.38 -9.35 -8.88
N LEU A 8 -8.14 -8.38 -9.77
CA LEU A 8 -8.69 -7.04 -9.69
C LEU A 8 -9.95 -7.01 -10.56
N ASP A 9 -11.13 -6.77 -9.97
CA ASP A 9 -12.42 -6.62 -10.66
C ASP A 9 -12.54 -5.34 -11.52
N THR A 10 -11.41 -4.78 -11.95
CA THR A 10 -11.32 -3.51 -12.68
C THR A 10 -10.56 -3.68 -13.98
N GLY A 11 -10.96 -4.62 -14.85
CA GLY A 11 -10.67 -4.65 -16.30
C GLY A 11 -9.21 -4.56 -16.79
N CYS A 12 -8.24 -4.39 -15.91
CA CYS A 12 -6.83 -4.18 -16.18
C CYS A 12 -6.07 -5.06 -15.18
N ALA A 13 -5.59 -6.21 -15.65
CA ALA A 13 -4.84 -7.14 -14.83
C ALA A 13 -3.39 -6.65 -14.74
N TYR A 14 -3.02 -6.02 -13.62
CA TYR A 14 -1.62 -5.80 -13.29
C TYR A 14 -0.96 -7.12 -12.88
N THR A 15 0.26 -7.37 -13.34
CA THR A 15 1.10 -8.43 -12.78
C THR A 15 2.04 -7.81 -11.75
N LEU A 16 2.47 -8.58 -10.74
CA LEU A 16 3.44 -8.07 -9.75
C LEU A 16 4.69 -7.48 -10.41
N SER A 17 5.13 -8.05 -11.54
CA SER A 17 6.25 -7.53 -12.34
C SER A 17 6.01 -6.16 -12.97
N THR A 18 4.76 -5.77 -13.23
CA THR A 18 4.41 -4.42 -13.75
C THR A 18 4.35 -3.37 -12.64
N LEU A 19 4.39 -3.78 -11.37
CA LEU A 19 4.31 -2.91 -10.21
C LEU A 19 5.68 -2.64 -9.58
N LEU A 20 6.76 -2.98 -10.28
CA LEU A 20 8.13 -2.74 -9.81
C LEU A 20 8.62 -1.34 -10.18
N THR A 21 9.15 -0.64 -9.19
CA THR A 21 9.88 0.62 -9.32
C THR A 21 11.30 0.40 -9.81
N GLY A 22 11.85 -0.81 -9.61
CA GLY A 22 13.24 -1.13 -9.92
C GLY A 22 14.23 -0.72 -8.82
N ASN A 23 13.74 -0.18 -7.71
CA ASN A 23 14.50 -0.04 -6.48
C ASN A 23 14.25 -1.28 -5.60
N LYS A 24 15.30 -2.04 -5.29
CA LYS A 24 15.17 -3.32 -4.56
C LYS A 24 14.47 -3.18 -3.20
N LEU A 25 14.66 -2.05 -2.51
CA LEU A 25 14.06 -1.83 -1.19
C LEU A 25 12.58 -1.47 -1.31
N ILE A 26 12.22 -0.51 -2.18
CA ILE A 26 10.81 -0.16 -2.42
C ILE A 26 10.01 -1.37 -2.91
N ASP A 27 10.57 -2.13 -3.86
CA ASP A 27 9.90 -3.31 -4.41
C ASP A 27 9.68 -4.40 -3.34
N ALA A 28 10.58 -4.50 -2.36
CA ALA A 28 10.40 -5.41 -1.22
C ALA A 28 9.30 -4.94 -0.26
N GLU A 29 9.20 -3.62 -0.03
CA GLU A 29 8.15 -2.99 0.79
C GLU A 29 6.76 -3.17 0.17
N HIS A 30 6.64 -2.90 -1.14
CA HIS A 30 5.42 -3.17 -1.89
C HIS A 30 5.02 -4.64 -1.78
N ALA A 31 5.98 -5.57 -1.89
CA ALA A 31 5.69 -7.00 -1.75
C ALA A 31 5.20 -7.37 -0.34
N GLU A 32 5.68 -6.71 0.72
CA GLU A 32 5.17 -6.89 2.09
C GLU A 32 3.74 -6.37 2.23
N LEU A 33 3.47 -5.16 1.73
CA LEU A 33 2.14 -4.55 1.72
C LEU A 33 1.12 -5.39 0.96
N PHE A 34 1.48 -5.90 -0.23
CA PHE A 34 0.60 -6.78 -1.01
C PHE A 34 0.32 -8.10 -0.28
N ARG A 35 1.32 -8.72 0.35
CA ARG A 35 1.11 -9.93 1.17
C ARG A 35 0.19 -9.67 2.36
N ALA A 36 0.34 -8.53 3.03
CA ALA A 36 -0.53 -8.15 4.14
C ALA A 36 -1.97 -7.90 3.67
N LEU A 37 -2.15 -7.21 2.53
CA LEU A 37 -3.45 -6.99 1.91
C LEU A 37 -4.14 -8.29 1.51
N GLU A 38 -3.41 -9.22 0.89
CA GLU A 38 -3.94 -10.54 0.55
C GLU A 38 -4.40 -11.29 1.80
N LYS A 39 -3.59 -11.30 2.86
CA LYS A 39 -3.96 -11.92 4.12
C LYS A 39 -5.21 -11.28 4.74
N LEU A 40 -5.33 -9.94 4.69
CA LEU A 40 -6.51 -9.22 5.14
C LEU A 40 -7.76 -9.64 4.36
N LEU A 41 -7.66 -9.71 3.03
CA LEU A 41 -8.74 -10.14 2.14
C LEU A 41 -9.17 -11.59 2.42
N GLU A 42 -8.23 -12.50 2.70
CA GLU A 42 -8.57 -13.89 3.05
C GLU A 42 -9.25 -13.99 4.41
N ILE A 43 -8.77 -13.27 5.43
CA ILE A 43 -9.39 -13.24 6.76
C ILE A 43 -10.81 -12.68 6.68
N ALA A 44 -11.01 -11.60 5.91
CA ALA A 44 -12.30 -10.94 5.72
C ALA A 44 -13.41 -11.84 5.17
N LYS A 45 -13.07 -12.97 4.52
CA LYS A 45 -14.04 -13.95 4.00
C LYS A 45 -14.69 -14.79 5.10
N SER A 46 -14.04 -14.93 6.25
CA SER A 46 -14.47 -15.84 7.32
C SER A 46 -14.55 -15.21 8.71
N GLN A 47 -13.96 -14.03 8.90
CA GLN A 47 -13.94 -13.31 10.17
C GLN A 47 -14.37 -11.87 9.98
N SER A 48 -15.08 -11.31 10.96
CA SER A 48 -15.50 -9.91 11.02
C SER A 48 -14.32 -8.98 11.36
N ALA A 49 -14.50 -7.68 11.10
CA ALA A 49 -13.48 -6.65 11.29
C ALA A 49 -13.12 -6.42 12.78
N ASP A 50 -13.97 -6.86 13.70
CA ASP A 50 -13.73 -6.85 15.15
C ASP A 50 -12.92 -8.06 15.64
N SER A 51 -12.58 -9.01 14.76
CA SER A 51 -11.75 -10.15 15.13
C SER A 51 -10.31 -9.70 15.42
N GLU A 52 -9.67 -10.38 16.37
CA GLU A 52 -8.26 -10.13 16.71
C GLU A 52 -7.34 -10.34 15.51
N ALA A 53 -7.55 -11.41 14.74
CA ALA A 53 -6.74 -11.70 13.56
C ALA A 53 -6.90 -10.64 12.46
N PHE A 54 -8.11 -10.10 12.28
CA PHE A 54 -8.35 -9.00 11.36
C PHE A 54 -7.62 -7.73 11.82
N SER A 55 -7.80 -7.38 13.10
CA SER A 55 -7.21 -6.20 13.71
C SER A 55 -5.68 -6.22 13.70
N GLU A 56 -5.07 -7.39 13.94
CA GLU A 56 -3.62 -7.59 13.90
C GLU A 56 -3.05 -7.30 12.50
N ILE A 57 -3.68 -7.85 11.45
CA ILE A 57 -3.24 -7.63 10.07
C ILE A 57 -3.49 -6.20 9.62
N PHE A 58 -4.63 -5.61 9.99
CA PHE A 58 -4.92 -4.22 9.67
C PHE A 58 -3.91 -3.26 10.34
N SER A 59 -3.58 -3.50 11.61
CA SER A 59 -2.54 -2.75 12.33
C SER A 59 -1.16 -2.91 11.69
N ARG A 60 -0.82 -4.12 11.25
CA ARG A 60 0.42 -4.39 10.53
C ARG A 60 0.51 -3.61 9.22
N ILE A 61 -0.59 -3.52 8.46
CA ILE A 61 -0.65 -2.69 7.24
C ILE A 61 -0.34 -1.23 7.55
N GLY A 62 -0.89 -0.67 8.64
CA GLY A 62 -0.60 0.71 9.05
C GLY A 62 0.88 0.96 9.33
N LEU A 63 1.53 0.02 10.04
CA LEU A 63 2.97 0.11 10.31
C LEU A 63 3.81 0.01 9.05
N ASP A 64 3.47 -0.94 8.15
CA ASP A 64 4.19 -1.13 6.90
C ASP A 64 4.00 0.09 5.96
N LEU A 65 2.80 0.69 5.93
CA LEU A 65 2.53 1.93 5.19
C LEU A 65 3.37 3.09 5.71
N ALA A 66 3.37 3.33 7.03
CA ALA A 66 4.14 4.42 7.62
C ALA A 66 5.64 4.30 7.30
N ARG A 67 6.21 3.10 7.45
CA ARG A 67 7.61 2.85 7.13
C ARG A 67 7.93 3.05 5.64
N HIS A 68 7.06 2.57 4.77
CA HIS A 68 7.21 2.74 3.33
C HIS A 68 7.17 4.22 2.92
N ILE A 69 6.20 4.97 3.46
CA ILE A 69 6.05 6.41 3.27
C ILE A 69 7.30 7.16 3.73
N ASP A 70 7.79 6.89 4.95
CA ASP A 70 9.00 7.53 5.48
C ASP A 70 10.22 7.28 4.58
N HIS A 71 10.33 6.06 4.05
CA HIS A 71 11.40 5.70 3.14
C HIS A 71 11.29 6.44 1.80
N GLU A 72 10.12 6.46 1.15
CA GLU A 72 9.93 7.20 -0.11
C GLU A 72 10.17 8.70 0.05
N GLU A 73 9.65 9.30 1.12
CA GLU A 73 9.85 10.72 1.39
C GLU A 73 11.33 11.09 1.60
N SER A 74 12.12 10.17 2.19
CA SER A 74 13.57 10.34 2.29
C SER A 74 14.26 10.34 0.92
N LEU A 75 13.72 9.59 -0.06
CA LEU A 75 14.25 9.53 -1.42
C LEU A 75 13.92 10.80 -2.20
N PHE A 76 12.77 11.45 -1.93
CA PHE A 76 12.38 12.69 -2.60
C PHE A 76 13.45 13.78 -2.42
N LEU A 77 14.05 13.87 -1.23
CA LEU A 77 15.10 14.83 -0.89
C LEU A 77 16.35 14.70 -1.77
N ALA A 78 16.62 13.51 -2.29
CA ALA A 78 17.79 13.19 -3.10
C ALA A 78 17.44 12.99 -4.58
N SER A 79 16.17 13.11 -4.97
CA SER A 79 15.70 12.84 -6.32
C SER A 79 15.62 14.10 -7.18
N ASP A 80 15.76 13.93 -8.50
CA ASP A 80 15.46 14.98 -9.49
C ASP A 80 13.98 14.96 -9.93
N MET A 81 13.09 14.38 -9.11
CA MET A 81 11.66 14.31 -9.42
C MET A 81 11.04 15.73 -9.38
N PRO A 82 10.11 16.07 -10.30
CA PRO A 82 9.46 17.37 -10.28
C PRO A 82 8.78 17.66 -8.93
N ALA A 83 9.04 18.84 -8.37
CA ALA A 83 8.49 19.25 -7.07
C ALA A 83 6.96 19.15 -7.00
N ALA A 84 6.27 19.44 -8.11
CA ALA A 84 4.81 19.33 -8.17
C ALA A 84 4.31 17.87 -8.05
N ASP A 85 5.05 16.90 -8.57
CA ASP A 85 4.73 15.47 -8.40
C ASP A 85 5.04 15.00 -6.98
N ILE A 86 6.17 15.44 -6.41
CA ILE A 86 6.53 15.18 -4.99
C ILE A 86 5.43 15.71 -4.06
N ASP A 87 5.01 16.96 -4.23
CA ASP A 87 3.97 17.57 -3.41
C ASP A 87 2.64 16.83 -3.54
N ASP A 88 2.30 16.31 -4.72
CA ASP A 88 1.08 15.50 -4.93
C ASP A 88 1.19 14.13 -4.26
N HIS A 89 2.37 13.53 -4.29
CA HIS A 89 2.67 12.25 -3.63
C HIS A 89 2.54 12.39 -2.11
N ILE A 90 3.18 13.40 -1.52
CA ILE A 90 3.11 13.68 -0.06
C ILE A 90 1.67 13.95 0.37
N ARG A 91 0.88 14.70 -0.41
CA ARG A 91 -0.56 14.89 -0.11
C ARG A 91 -1.33 13.57 -0.11
N ALA A 92 -0.97 12.64 -1.00
CA ALA A 92 -1.57 11.31 -1.01
C ALA A 92 -1.19 10.51 0.24
N HIS A 93 0.08 10.55 0.69
CA HIS A 93 0.53 9.94 1.95
C HIS A 93 -0.26 10.45 3.15
N VAL A 94 -0.35 11.78 3.30
CA VAL A 94 -1.09 12.42 4.40
C VAL A 94 -2.54 11.94 4.40
N ARG A 95 -3.21 11.99 3.24
CA ARG A 95 -4.60 11.52 3.12
C ARG A 95 -4.75 10.04 3.51
N ILE A 96 -3.85 9.18 3.04
CA ILE A 96 -3.89 7.74 3.36
C ILE A 96 -3.76 7.53 4.88
N MET A 97 -2.80 8.19 5.52
CA MET A 97 -2.55 8.03 6.96
C MET A 97 -3.66 8.61 7.84
N GLU A 98 -4.28 9.73 7.42
CA GLU A 98 -5.47 10.29 8.07
C GLU A 98 -6.67 9.33 7.96
N GLU A 99 -6.96 8.83 6.75
CA GLU A 99 -8.05 7.89 6.51
C GLU A 99 -7.84 6.57 7.26
N PHE A 100 -6.60 6.06 7.27
CA PHE A 100 -6.22 4.85 8.01
C PHE A 100 -6.43 5.04 9.51
N SER A 101 -5.92 6.15 10.07
CA SER A 101 -6.03 6.43 11.50
C SER A 101 -7.48 6.60 11.93
N SER A 102 -8.30 7.30 11.13
CA SER A 102 -9.73 7.45 11.39
C SER A 102 -10.44 6.09 11.36
N LEU A 103 -10.16 5.25 10.35
CA LEU A 103 -10.77 3.92 10.25
C LEU A 103 -10.34 3.01 11.40
N ASN A 104 -9.06 3.04 11.78
CA ASN A 104 -8.54 2.25 12.88
C ASN A 104 -9.18 2.65 14.22
N LEU A 105 -9.35 3.95 14.48
CA LEU A 105 -10.05 4.43 15.68
C LEU A 105 -11.52 4.00 15.69
N ASP A 106 -12.19 4.04 14.54
CA ASP A 106 -13.58 3.61 14.42
C ASP A 106 -13.75 2.11 14.73
N LEU A 107 -12.85 1.27 14.20
CA LEU A 107 -12.80 -0.16 14.51
C LEU A 107 -12.50 -0.42 15.99
N MET A 108 -11.53 0.28 16.58
CA MET A 108 -11.19 0.17 18.01
C MET A 108 -12.35 0.58 18.93
N GLN A 109 -13.20 1.50 18.49
CA GLN A 109 -14.41 1.92 19.22
C GLN A 109 -15.58 0.94 19.04
N GLY A 110 -15.40 -0.14 18.28
CA GLY A 110 -16.44 -1.13 18.01
C GLY A 110 -17.53 -0.61 17.06
N LYS A 111 -17.23 0.41 16.24
CA LYS A 111 -18.16 0.81 15.19
C LYS A 111 -18.30 -0.33 14.19
N SER A 112 -19.54 -0.68 13.88
CA SER A 112 -19.85 -1.74 12.93
C SER A 112 -19.58 -1.27 11.50
N ILE A 113 -18.34 -1.47 11.03
CA ILE A 113 -17.93 -1.25 9.64
C ILE A 113 -17.80 -2.61 8.98
N ASP A 114 -18.39 -2.76 7.80
CA ASP A 114 -18.34 -4.03 7.09
C ASP A 114 -16.93 -4.31 6.53
N ASN A 115 -16.56 -5.60 6.50
CA ASN A 115 -15.24 -6.04 6.03
C ASN A 115 -14.96 -5.61 4.59
N ALA A 116 -15.97 -5.56 3.73
CA ALA A 116 -15.80 -5.24 2.32
C ALA A 116 -15.37 -3.77 2.17
N THR A 117 -15.93 -2.87 2.97
CA THR A 117 -15.54 -1.47 3.06
C THR A 117 -14.10 -1.34 3.55
N VAL A 118 -13.74 -1.99 4.66
CA VAL A 118 -12.36 -1.90 5.21
C VAL A 118 -11.33 -2.42 4.20
N THR A 119 -11.59 -3.60 3.62
CA THR A 119 -10.67 -4.20 2.65
C THR A 119 -10.61 -3.43 1.32
N LEU A 120 -11.71 -2.82 0.88
CA LEU A 120 -11.72 -1.93 -0.27
C LEU A 120 -10.84 -0.70 -0.03
N MET A 121 -10.96 -0.07 1.14
CA MET A 121 -10.13 1.08 1.51
C MET A 121 -8.66 0.69 1.58
N ALA A 122 -8.32 -0.41 2.27
CA ALA A 122 -6.94 -0.92 2.32
C ALA A 122 -6.36 -1.20 0.94
N ARG A 123 -7.15 -1.80 0.03
CA ARG A 123 -6.76 -2.01 -1.37
C ARG A 123 -6.53 -0.69 -2.10
N GLN A 124 -7.39 0.30 -1.91
CA GLN A 124 -7.24 1.61 -2.54
C GLN A 124 -5.99 2.33 -2.04
N TRP A 125 -5.71 2.31 -0.73
CA TRP A 125 -4.52 2.92 -0.16
C TRP A 125 -3.23 2.28 -0.66
N ILE A 126 -3.18 0.95 -0.79
CA ILE A 126 -1.95 0.26 -1.19
C ILE A 126 -1.82 0.25 -2.71
N LEU A 127 -2.74 -0.41 -3.40
CA LEU A 127 -2.57 -0.68 -4.83
C LEU A 127 -2.72 0.58 -5.69
N ASN A 128 -3.73 1.42 -5.41
CA ASN A 128 -3.91 2.60 -6.24
C ASN A 128 -2.79 3.62 -5.97
N HIS A 129 -2.22 3.62 -4.77
CA HIS A 129 -1.07 4.48 -4.48
C HIS A 129 0.14 4.08 -5.32
N VAL A 130 0.54 2.80 -5.26
CA VAL A 130 1.62 2.25 -6.09
C VAL A 130 1.44 2.61 -7.57
N VAL A 131 0.26 2.34 -8.11
CA VAL A 131 -0.01 2.55 -9.54
C VAL A 131 0.01 4.04 -9.92
N LYS A 132 -0.51 4.92 -9.06
CA LYS A 132 -0.71 6.33 -9.40
C LYS A 132 0.51 7.20 -9.08
N TYR A 133 1.28 6.83 -8.05
CA TYR A 133 2.35 7.66 -7.50
C TYR A 133 3.70 6.94 -7.58
N ASP A 134 3.88 5.80 -6.92
CA ASP A 134 5.20 5.17 -6.71
C ASP A 134 5.85 4.73 -8.03
N LEU A 135 5.05 4.25 -9.00
CA LEU A 135 5.58 3.92 -10.32
C LEU A 135 6.18 5.10 -11.08
N LYS A 136 5.81 6.35 -10.72
CA LYS A 136 6.45 7.56 -11.26
C LYS A 136 7.87 7.77 -10.72
N LEU A 137 8.23 7.12 -9.60
CA LEU A 137 9.58 7.20 -9.04
C LEU A 137 10.60 6.44 -9.86
N ARG A 138 10.17 5.43 -10.63
CA ARG A 138 11.03 4.52 -11.39
C ARG A 138 12.18 5.19 -12.16
N PRO A 139 11.99 6.33 -12.88
CA PRO A 139 13.10 7.00 -13.58
C PRO A 139 14.17 7.60 -12.65
N PHE A 140 13.85 7.79 -11.37
CA PHE A 140 14.66 8.53 -10.39
C PHE A 140 15.29 7.63 -9.33
N VAL A 141 14.67 6.50 -8.99
CA VAL A 141 15.07 5.65 -7.85
C VAL A 141 15.57 4.26 -8.24
N ALA A 142 15.45 3.88 -9.52
CA ALA A 142 15.87 2.56 -9.96
C ALA A 142 17.37 2.33 -9.67
N ASP A 143 17.69 1.16 -9.12
CA ASP A 143 19.06 0.81 -8.83
C ASP A 143 19.88 0.83 -10.13
N LYS A 144 21.09 1.41 -10.07
CA LYS A 144 22.01 1.33 -11.20
C LYS A 144 22.25 -0.14 -11.53
N PRO A 145 22.25 -0.53 -12.82
CA PRO A 145 22.66 -1.89 -13.17
C PRO A 145 24.06 -2.13 -12.60
N GLU A 146 24.21 -3.22 -11.84
CA GLU A 146 25.53 -3.67 -11.39
C GLU A 146 26.42 -3.88 -12.65
N PRO A 147 27.68 -3.41 -12.62
CA PRO A 147 28.59 -3.51 -13.76
C PRO A 147 28.93 -4.95 -14.15
#